data_AF-A0A843ARY3-F1
#
_entry.id   AF-A0A843ARY3-F1
#
_cell.length_a   1.000
_cell.length_b   1.000
_cell.length_c   1.000
_cell.angle_alpha   90.00
_cell.angle_beta   90.00
_cell.angle_gamma   90.00
#
_symmetry.space_group_name_H-M   'P 1'
#
loop_
_entity.id
_entity.type
_entity.pdbx_description
1 polymer ?
#
loop_
_entity_poly.entity_id
_entity_poly.type
_entity_poly.pdbx_seq_one_letter_code
_entity_poly.pdbx_strand_id
1 'polypeptide(L)'
;ADELFANRTLLELLGFQAPSVYRMNEEMHRSALIGMRPIPKDMAELRLKFCHMNRRPIGGLHIRKVDKDRLPTILEVHGLLSQGKTVGYYGSQAKHLLAMTLPADVRLPGLTGCLDKMIDGREAVLYTEPKLIPAIMNHINNLAHRYAIPINVVDE
;
A
#
# COMPACT_ATOMS: atom_id res chain seq x y z
N ALA A 1 -22.88 7.31 17.63
CA ALA A 1 -22.43 7.03 16.26
C ALA A 1 -23.02 8.06 15.31
N ASP A 2 -24.35 8.25 15.33
CA ASP A 2 -25.08 9.18 14.44
C ASP A 2 -24.62 10.65 14.52
N GLU A 3 -24.23 11.14 15.70
CA GLU A 3 -23.71 12.51 15.85
C GLU A 3 -22.36 12.76 15.15
N LEU A 4 -21.53 11.72 14.92
CA LEU A 4 -20.29 11.84 14.16
C LEU A 4 -20.54 11.87 12.64
N PHE A 5 -21.64 11.26 12.18
CA PHE A 5 -22.03 11.21 10.76
C PHE A 5 -22.64 12.53 10.27
N ALA A 6 -23.42 13.20 11.11
CA ALA A 6 -23.99 14.52 10.81
C ALA A 6 -22.89 15.56 10.50
N ASN A 7 -21.75 15.47 11.21
CA ASN A 7 -20.63 16.40 11.05
C ASN A 7 -19.86 16.20 9.74
N ARG A 8 -19.75 14.98 9.20
CA ARG A 8 -19.06 14.75 7.91
C ARG A 8 -19.81 15.39 6.74
N THR A 9 -21.12 15.14 6.64
CA THR A 9 -21.94 15.68 5.54
C THR A 9 -21.88 17.21 5.54
N LEU A 10 -21.96 17.82 6.72
CA LEU A 10 -21.78 19.27 6.90
C LEU A 10 -20.38 19.75 6.49
N LEU A 11 -19.31 19.07 6.90
CA LEU A 11 -17.94 19.45 6.55
C LEU A 11 -17.68 19.31 5.04
N GLU A 12 -18.15 18.23 4.41
CA GLU A 12 -17.99 18.00 2.97
C GLU A 12 -18.85 18.99 2.14
N LEU A 13 -20.04 19.35 2.61
CA LEU A 13 -20.86 20.42 2.00
C LEU A 13 -20.20 21.81 2.10
N LEU A 14 -19.40 22.04 3.13
CA LEU A 14 -18.60 23.26 3.30
C LEU A 14 -17.26 23.21 2.53
N GLY A 15 -17.04 22.20 1.68
CA GLY A 15 -15.84 22.04 0.86
C GLY A 15 -14.63 21.49 1.62
N PHE A 16 -14.79 21.07 2.87
CA PHE A 16 -13.72 20.43 3.64
C PHE A 16 -13.69 18.94 3.35
N GLN A 17 -12.53 18.43 2.92
CA GLN A 17 -12.31 16.99 2.88
C GLN A 17 -12.27 16.46 4.31
N ALA A 18 -13.26 15.62 4.67
CA ALA A 18 -13.31 14.99 5.98
C ALA A 18 -12.00 14.25 6.29
N PRO A 19 -11.43 14.40 7.50
CA PRO A 19 -10.21 13.69 7.90
C PRO A 19 -10.33 12.18 7.72
N SER A 20 -9.21 11.50 7.46
CA SER A 20 -9.16 10.05 7.21
C SER A 20 -9.84 9.22 8.29
N VAL A 21 -9.78 9.66 9.55
CA VAL A 21 -10.44 9.02 10.69
C VAL A 21 -11.97 8.98 10.53
N TYR A 22 -12.59 10.04 10.02
CA TYR A 22 -14.04 10.07 9.76
C TYR A 22 -14.42 9.12 8.63
N ARG A 23 -13.64 9.11 7.54
CA ARG A 23 -13.87 8.18 6.41
C ARG A 23 -13.72 6.72 6.85
N MET A 24 -12.69 6.43 7.65
CA MET A 24 -12.46 5.10 8.19
C MET A 24 -13.61 4.64 9.10
N ASN A 25 -14.07 5.51 10.01
CA ASN A 25 -15.21 5.19 10.88
C ASN A 25 -16.47 4.92 10.05
N GLU A 26 -16.80 5.77 9.08
CA GLU A 26 -17.95 5.53 8.23
C GLU A 26 -17.86 4.23 7.45
N GLU A 27 -16.70 3.96 6.87
CA GLU A 27 -16.51 2.76 6.08
C GLU A 27 -16.55 1.50 6.97
N MET A 28 -16.06 1.59 8.22
CA MET A 28 -16.24 0.56 9.24
C MET A 28 -17.72 0.34 9.58
N HIS A 29 -18.51 1.40 9.73
CA HIS A 29 -19.95 1.32 9.99
C HIS A 29 -20.71 0.72 8.79
N ARG A 30 -20.45 1.23 7.58
CA ARG A 30 -21.04 0.74 6.32
C ARG A 30 -20.77 -0.74 6.09
N SER A 31 -19.57 -1.19 6.42
CA SER A 31 -19.13 -2.58 6.22
C SER A 31 -19.36 -3.48 7.46
N ALA A 32 -20.07 -3.01 8.48
CA ALA A 32 -20.33 -3.72 9.74
C ALA A 32 -19.06 -4.24 10.47
N LEU A 33 -17.94 -3.51 10.36
CA LEU A 33 -16.60 -3.93 10.84
C LEU A 33 -16.30 -3.57 12.29
N ILE A 34 -17.25 -2.97 13.02
CA ILE A 34 -17.03 -2.35 14.34
C ILE A 34 -16.74 -3.38 15.45
N GLY A 35 -17.28 -4.60 15.32
CA GLY A 35 -17.20 -5.62 16.37
C GLY A 35 -16.05 -6.62 16.25
N MET A 36 -15.40 -6.72 15.09
CA MET A 36 -14.33 -7.71 14.89
C MET A 36 -12.97 -7.10 15.22
N ARG A 37 -12.19 -7.74 16.10
CA ARG A 37 -10.77 -7.39 16.26
C ARG A 37 -9.98 -7.98 15.07
N PRO A 38 -8.90 -7.32 14.63
CA PRO A 38 -8.35 -6.04 15.12
C PRO A 38 -9.12 -4.81 14.62
N ILE A 39 -8.98 -3.69 15.33
CA ILE A 39 -9.51 -2.38 14.94
C ILE A 39 -8.49 -1.70 14.01
N PRO A 40 -8.86 -1.40 12.75
CA PRO A 40 -7.99 -0.69 11.81
C PRO A 40 -7.55 0.67 12.31
N LYS A 41 -6.28 1.00 12.10
CA LYS A 41 -5.71 2.31 12.43
C LYS A 41 -5.74 3.30 11.26
N ASP A 42 -5.79 2.78 10.05
CA ASP A 42 -5.82 3.55 8.82
C ASP A 42 -6.65 2.84 7.74
N MET A 43 -6.79 3.49 6.59
CA MET A 43 -7.56 2.97 5.46
C MET A 43 -6.96 1.71 4.83
N ALA A 44 -5.63 1.54 4.86
CA ALA A 44 -5.00 0.34 4.30
C ALA A 44 -5.31 -0.87 5.19
N GLU A 45 -5.15 -0.72 6.49
CA GLU A 45 -5.56 -1.71 7.50
C GLU A 45 -7.05 -2.04 7.41
N LEU A 46 -7.91 -1.05 7.16
CA LEU A 46 -9.36 -1.27 7.00
C LEU A 46 -9.65 -2.13 5.76
N ARG A 47 -9.01 -1.81 4.63
CA ARG A 47 -9.19 -2.56 3.39
C ARG A 47 -8.59 -3.96 3.50
N LEU A 48 -7.47 -4.15 4.20
CA LEU A 48 -6.94 -5.47 4.54
C LEU A 48 -7.96 -6.28 5.33
N LYS A 49 -8.52 -5.71 6.40
CA LYS A 49 -9.58 -6.36 7.19
C LYS A 49 -10.76 -6.80 6.32
N PHE A 50 -11.19 -5.94 5.40
CA PHE A 50 -12.26 -6.26 4.46
C PHE A 50 -11.87 -7.43 3.55
N CYS A 51 -10.63 -7.46 3.03
CA CYS A 51 -10.15 -8.58 2.23
C CYS A 51 -10.16 -9.89 3.01
N HIS A 52 -9.69 -9.89 4.26
CA HIS A 52 -9.74 -11.07 5.14
C HIS A 52 -11.18 -11.59 5.31
N MET A 53 -12.10 -10.72 5.72
CA MET A 53 -13.48 -11.11 6.02
C MET A 53 -14.21 -11.67 4.80
N ASN A 54 -13.94 -11.13 3.61
CA ASN A 54 -14.55 -11.58 2.36
C ASN A 54 -13.73 -12.67 1.66
N ARG A 55 -12.64 -13.15 2.26
CA ARG A 55 -11.69 -14.11 1.66
C ARG A 55 -11.20 -13.66 0.28
N ARG A 56 -11.06 -12.35 0.09
CA ARG A 56 -10.57 -11.78 -1.17
C ARG A 56 -9.05 -11.97 -1.23
N PRO A 57 -8.51 -12.48 -2.35
CA PRO A 57 -7.07 -12.60 -2.52
C PRO A 57 -6.40 -11.21 -2.55
N ILE A 58 -5.17 -11.16 -2.04
CA ILE A 58 -4.29 -9.99 -2.09
C ILE A 58 -3.12 -10.33 -3.01
N GLY A 59 -2.64 -9.33 -3.75
CA GLY A 59 -1.46 -9.48 -4.60
C GLY A 59 -0.17 -9.64 -3.81
N GLY A 60 0.85 -10.23 -4.42
CA GLY A 60 2.18 -10.38 -3.85
C GLY A 60 3.02 -9.11 -3.87
N LEU A 61 4.12 -9.16 -3.12
CA LEU A 61 5.18 -8.16 -3.14
C LEU A 61 6.51 -8.81 -3.55
N HIS A 62 7.11 -8.28 -4.59
CA HIS A 62 8.50 -8.55 -4.97
C HIS A 62 9.37 -7.38 -4.50
N ILE A 63 10.34 -7.64 -3.63
CA ILE A 63 11.32 -6.65 -3.22
C ILE A 63 12.54 -6.80 -4.11
N ARG A 64 12.96 -5.71 -4.75
CA ARG A 64 14.17 -5.67 -5.59
C ARG A 64 15.21 -4.74 -4.98
N LYS A 65 16.41 -5.27 -4.78
CA LYS A 65 17.54 -4.48 -4.28
C LYS A 65 18.01 -3.46 -5.32
N VAL A 66 18.14 -2.21 -4.89
CA VAL A 66 18.78 -1.16 -5.68
C VAL A 66 20.07 -0.72 -5.02
N ASP A 67 21.14 -0.73 -5.82
CA ASP A 67 22.43 -0.15 -5.48
C ASP A 67 23.03 0.51 -6.73
N LYS A 68 24.15 1.22 -6.59
CA LYS A 68 24.83 1.92 -7.70
C LYS A 68 25.12 1.02 -8.91
N ASP A 69 25.40 -0.26 -8.66
CA ASP A 69 25.72 -1.24 -9.70
C ASP A 69 24.50 -2.06 -10.16
N ARG A 70 23.35 -1.91 -9.49
CA ARG A 70 22.13 -2.69 -9.72
C ARG A 70 20.93 -1.76 -9.82
N LEU A 71 20.83 -1.09 -10.96
CA LEU A 71 19.72 -0.20 -11.30
C LEU A 71 18.83 -0.87 -12.34
N PRO A 72 17.50 -0.78 -12.19
CA PRO A 72 16.60 -1.29 -13.19
C PRO A 72 16.68 -0.43 -14.45
N THR A 73 16.56 -1.07 -15.61
CA THR A 73 16.50 -0.34 -16.87
C THR A 73 15.09 0.25 -17.08
N ILE A 74 15.00 1.29 -17.90
CA ILE A 74 13.71 1.90 -18.27
C ILE A 74 12.77 0.84 -18.89
N LEU A 75 13.31 -0.01 -19.76
CA LEU A 75 12.57 -1.09 -20.43
C LEU A 75 12.04 -2.12 -19.44
N GLU A 76 12.81 -2.45 -18.40
CA GLU A 76 12.37 -3.35 -17.34
C GLU A 76 11.18 -2.75 -16.56
N VAL A 77 11.31 -1.51 -16.10
CA VAL A 77 10.24 -0.83 -15.36
C VAL A 77 8.99 -0.67 -16.21
N HIS A 78 9.14 -0.25 -17.47
CA HIS A 78 8.02 -0.14 -18.41
C HIS A 78 7.38 -1.51 -18.70
N GLY A 79 8.20 -2.56 -18.84
CA GLY A 79 7.73 -3.94 -18.99
C GLY A 79 6.85 -4.37 -17.82
N LEU A 80 7.29 -4.13 -16.58
CA LEU A 80 6.52 -4.45 -15.37
C LEU A 80 5.20 -3.66 -15.31
N LEU A 81 5.23 -2.35 -15.61
CA LEU A 81 4.02 -1.53 -15.64
C LEU A 81 3.03 -1.98 -16.73
N SER A 82 3.54 -2.35 -17.92
CA SER A 82 2.72 -2.86 -19.03
C SER A 82 2.05 -4.20 -18.72
N GLN A 83 2.66 -5.01 -17.84
CA GLN A 83 2.06 -6.25 -17.30
C GLN A 83 1.00 -5.98 -16.22
N GLY A 84 0.70 -4.71 -15.92
CA GLY A 84 -0.26 -4.33 -14.89
C GLY A 84 0.27 -4.41 -13.46
N LYS A 85 1.59 -4.66 -13.27
CA LYS A 85 2.22 -4.65 -11.96
C LYS A 85 2.38 -3.23 -11.46
N THR A 86 2.31 -3.07 -10.14
CA THR A 86 2.59 -1.78 -9.49
C THR A 86 4.07 -1.71 -9.18
N VAL A 87 4.79 -0.77 -9.79
CA VAL A 87 6.21 -0.58 -9.51
C VAL A 87 6.38 0.62 -8.60
N GLY A 88 7.10 0.47 -7.49
CA GLY A 88 7.33 1.54 -6.52
C GLY A 88 8.73 1.52 -5.94
N TYR A 89 8.99 2.45 -5.03
CA TYR A 89 10.26 2.51 -4.30
C TYR A 89 10.10 2.79 -2.81
N TYR A 90 11.11 2.43 -2.03
CA TYR A 90 11.20 2.80 -0.62
C TYR A 90 12.65 3.09 -0.21
N GLY A 91 12.87 4.19 0.49
CA GLY A 91 14.19 4.70 0.86
C GLY A 91 14.62 5.91 0.03
N SER A 92 15.45 6.77 0.61
CA SER A 92 15.93 8.00 -0.04
C SER A 92 16.97 7.71 -1.11
N GLN A 93 17.85 6.73 -0.88
CA GLN A 93 18.86 6.32 -1.85
C GLN A 93 18.21 5.63 -3.05
N ALA A 94 17.26 4.71 -2.81
CA ALA A 94 16.52 4.05 -3.89
C ALA A 94 15.75 5.08 -4.74
N LYS A 95 15.08 6.04 -4.10
CA LYS A 95 14.40 7.14 -4.80
C LYS A 95 15.35 7.92 -5.70
N HIS A 96 16.49 8.33 -5.15
CA HIS A 96 17.46 9.14 -5.88
C HIS A 96 18.05 8.38 -7.08
N LEU A 97 18.46 7.13 -6.86
CA LEU A 97 19.03 6.26 -7.88
C LEU A 97 18.05 5.98 -9.03
N LEU A 98 16.78 5.72 -8.71
CA LEU A 98 15.74 5.54 -9.72
C LEU A 98 15.44 6.83 -10.47
N ALA A 99 15.42 7.98 -9.80
CA ALA A 99 15.18 9.27 -10.45
C ALA A 99 16.30 9.67 -11.43
N MET A 100 17.53 9.17 -11.23
CA MET A 100 18.63 9.38 -12.16
C MET A 100 18.58 8.46 -13.39
N THR A 101 17.84 7.36 -13.30
CA THR A 101 17.78 6.31 -14.34
C THR A 101 16.50 6.38 -15.15
N LEU A 102 15.39 6.75 -14.51
CA LEU A 102 14.07 6.79 -15.12
C LEU A 102 13.75 8.20 -15.66
N PRO A 103 12.95 8.28 -16.74
CA PRO A 103 12.43 9.55 -17.25
C PRO A 103 11.62 10.31 -16.18
N ALA A 104 11.67 11.65 -16.22
CA ALA A 104 11.06 12.51 -15.21
C ALA A 104 9.52 12.43 -15.14
N ASP A 105 8.88 11.92 -16.17
CA ASP A 105 7.44 11.68 -16.28
C ASP A 105 6.99 10.37 -15.59
N VAL A 106 7.92 9.45 -15.30
CA VAL A 106 7.61 8.19 -14.60
C VAL A 106 7.48 8.45 -13.09
N ARG A 107 6.23 8.53 -12.61
CA ARG A 107 5.93 8.63 -11.17
C ARG A 107 5.72 7.26 -10.56
N LEU A 108 6.67 6.84 -9.74
CA LEU A 108 6.57 5.59 -8.99
C LEU A 108 6.00 5.84 -7.58
N PRO A 109 4.97 5.08 -7.14
CA PRO A 109 4.47 5.15 -5.76
C PRO A 109 5.52 4.71 -4.72
N GLY A 110 5.31 5.16 -3.48
CA GLY A 110 6.02 4.63 -2.31
C GLY A 110 5.49 3.27 -1.83
N LEU A 111 6.01 2.78 -0.71
CA LEU A 111 5.56 1.53 -0.06
C LEU A 111 4.04 1.50 0.19
N THR A 112 3.46 2.60 0.69
CA THR A 112 2.01 2.69 0.94
C THR A 112 1.19 2.53 -0.33
N GLY A 113 1.61 3.16 -1.43
CA GLY A 113 0.96 3.01 -2.73
C GLY A 113 1.10 1.59 -3.30
N CYS A 114 2.22 0.90 -3.02
CA CYS A 114 2.37 -0.51 -3.36
C CYS A 114 1.39 -1.38 -2.56
N LEU A 115 1.30 -1.16 -1.24
CA LEU A 115 0.35 -1.86 -0.37
C LEU A 115 -1.10 -1.66 -0.83
N ASP A 116 -1.48 -0.42 -1.18
CA ASP A 116 -2.83 -0.13 -1.70
C ASP A 116 -3.18 -0.93 -2.95
N LYS A 117 -2.20 -1.15 -3.84
CA LYS A 117 -2.40 -1.93 -5.07
C LYS A 117 -2.35 -3.44 -4.84
N MET A 118 -1.54 -3.90 -3.89
CA MET A 118 -1.58 -5.29 -3.43
C MET A 118 -2.97 -5.63 -2.88
N ILE A 119 -3.53 -4.75 -2.04
CA ILE A 119 -4.88 -4.89 -1.50
C ILE A 119 -5.95 -4.96 -2.61
N ASP A 120 -5.72 -4.26 -3.73
CA ASP A 120 -6.59 -4.36 -4.91
C ASP A 120 -6.45 -5.69 -5.67
N GLY A 121 -5.48 -6.54 -5.30
CA GLY A 121 -5.18 -7.83 -5.91
C GLY A 121 -4.08 -7.79 -6.98
N ARG A 122 -3.31 -6.69 -7.07
CA ARG A 122 -2.24 -6.56 -8.07
C ARG A 122 -0.89 -6.92 -7.46
N GLU A 123 -0.04 -7.57 -8.26
CA GLU A 123 1.36 -7.76 -7.92
C GLU A 123 2.08 -6.41 -7.84
N ALA A 124 2.87 -6.24 -6.77
CA ALA A 124 3.70 -5.06 -6.57
C ALA A 124 5.20 -5.42 -6.62
N VAL A 125 6.00 -4.53 -7.20
CA VAL A 125 7.46 -4.59 -7.22
C VAL A 125 7.97 -3.35 -6.51
N LEU A 126 8.72 -3.54 -5.43
CA LEU A 126 9.25 -2.46 -4.61
C LEU A 126 10.78 -2.46 -4.68
N TYR A 127 11.30 -1.40 -5.27
CA TYR A 127 12.74 -1.14 -5.30
C TYR A 127 13.20 -0.49 -4.01
N THR A 128 14.18 -1.08 -3.32
CA THR A 128 14.64 -0.56 -2.03
C THR A 128 16.12 -0.82 -1.77
N GLU A 129 16.66 -0.08 -0.81
CA GLU A 129 18.03 -0.22 -0.33
C GLU A 129 18.14 -1.50 0.50
N PRO A 130 19.23 -2.28 0.39
CA PRO A 130 19.37 -3.56 1.11
C PRO A 130 19.15 -3.45 2.63
N LYS A 131 19.53 -2.32 3.23
CA LYS A 131 19.41 -2.07 4.67
C LYS A 131 17.96 -1.95 5.14
N LEU A 132 17.03 -1.59 4.26
CA LEU A 132 15.61 -1.38 4.61
C LEU A 132 14.75 -2.64 4.44
N ILE A 133 15.25 -3.65 3.71
CA ILE A 133 14.51 -4.89 3.43
C ILE A 133 14.00 -5.57 4.70
N PRO A 134 14.81 -5.77 5.76
CA PRO A 134 14.31 -6.43 6.97
C PRO A 134 13.17 -5.66 7.64
N ALA A 135 13.22 -4.32 7.61
CA ALA A 135 12.18 -3.47 8.18
C ALA A 135 10.88 -3.55 7.38
N ILE A 136 10.96 -3.56 6.05
CA ILE A 136 9.80 -3.70 5.15
C ILE A 136 9.16 -5.08 5.33
N MET A 137 9.96 -6.15 5.31
CA MET A 137 9.48 -7.51 5.51
C MET A 137 8.79 -7.66 6.87
N ASN A 138 9.40 -7.15 7.94
CA ASN A 138 8.81 -7.18 9.28
C ASN A 138 7.48 -6.40 9.32
N HIS A 139 7.42 -5.21 8.70
CA HIS A 139 6.19 -4.43 8.62
C HIS A 139 5.06 -5.20 7.92
N ILE A 140 5.34 -5.79 6.76
CA ILE A 140 4.34 -6.52 5.97
C ILE A 140 3.93 -7.83 6.66
N ASN A 141 4.88 -8.57 7.22
CA ASN A 141 4.57 -9.79 7.97
C ASN A 141 3.71 -9.49 9.21
N ASN A 142 3.96 -8.39 9.91
CA ASN A 142 3.13 -7.97 11.03
C ASN A 142 1.71 -7.60 10.59
N LEU A 143 1.55 -6.92 9.45
CA LEU A 143 0.24 -6.63 8.87
C LEU A 143 -0.49 -7.91 8.44
N ALA A 144 0.19 -8.79 7.71
CA ALA A 144 -0.31 -10.08 7.26
C ALA A 144 -0.80 -10.92 8.45
N HIS A 145 0.01 -11.03 9.51
CA HIS A 145 -0.33 -11.77 10.71
C HIS A 145 -1.51 -11.14 11.45
N ARG A 146 -1.48 -9.82 11.68
CA ARG A 146 -2.53 -9.08 12.39
C ARG A 146 -3.91 -9.28 11.76
N TYR A 147 -3.97 -9.28 10.42
CA TYR A 147 -5.22 -9.41 9.67
C TYR A 147 -5.48 -10.84 9.18
N ALA A 148 -4.63 -11.81 9.53
CA ALA A 148 -4.71 -13.19 9.07
C ALA A 148 -4.88 -13.32 7.54
N ILE A 149 -4.01 -12.62 6.79
CA ILE A 149 -4.00 -12.63 5.33
C ILE A 149 -2.66 -13.18 4.84
N PRO A 150 -2.65 -14.18 3.95
CA PRO A 150 -1.42 -14.58 3.30
C PRO A 150 -0.97 -13.50 2.32
N ILE A 151 0.22 -12.94 2.54
CA ILE A 151 0.89 -12.06 1.59
C ILE A 151 2.18 -12.76 1.15
N ASN A 152 2.31 -13.04 -0.14
CA ASN A 152 3.52 -13.61 -0.69
C ASN A 152 4.57 -12.50 -0.84
N VAL A 153 5.69 -12.60 -0.12
CA VAL A 153 6.80 -11.65 -0.21
C VAL A 153 8.02 -12.39 -0.73
N VAL A 154 8.53 -11.96 -1.89
CA VAL A 154 9.73 -12.52 -2.53
C VAL A 154 10.84 -11.46 -2.50
N ASP A 155 12.02 -11.82 -2.01
CA ASP A 155 13.23 -10.99 -2.07
C ASP A 155 14.09 -11.43 -3.26
N GLU A 156 14.23 -10.56 -4.26
CA GLU A 156 15.03 -10.74 -5.50
C GLU A 156 16.28 -9.84 -5.48
#